data_AF-U1PR29-F1
#
_entry.id   AF-U1PR29-F1
#
_cell.length_a   1.000
_cell.length_b   1.000
_cell.length_c   1.000
_cell.angle_alpha   90.00
_cell.angle_beta   90.00
_cell.angle_gamma   90.00
#
_symmetry.space_group_name_H-M   'P 1'
#
loop_
_entity.id
_entity.type
_entity.pdbx_description
1 polymer ?
#
loop_
_entity_poly.entity_id
_entity_poly.type
_entity_poly.pdbx_seq_one_letter_code
_entity_poly.pdbx_strand_id
1 'polypeptide(L)'
;MTTISCRSMRYNRGFQCLVGDQPREFLADADDKTNRIVRDNLKQLADDPYPRPGSGGGDREKLPVDGREMYRLHIGRGYTAFYTINDK
;
A
#
# COMPACT_ATOMS: atom_id res chain seq x y z
N MET A 1 -5.82 -10.58 10.96
CA MET A 1 -4.98 -9.86 9.99
C MET A 1 -5.91 -9.25 8.96
N THR A 2 -5.92 -7.93 8.82
CA THR A 2 -6.76 -7.26 7.80
C THR A 2 -5.91 -6.96 6.57
N THR A 3 -6.43 -7.36 5.42
CA THR A 3 -5.79 -7.19 4.11
C THR A 3 -6.34 -5.95 3.42
N ILE A 4 -5.47 -5.02 3.03
CA ILE A 4 -5.84 -3.79 2.32
C ILE A 4 -5.27 -3.84 0.90
N SER A 5 -6.09 -4.02 -0.12
CA SER A 5 -5.65 -3.98 -1.52
C SER A 5 -5.67 -2.54 -2.07
N CYS A 6 -4.50 -1.97 -2.39
CA CYS A 6 -4.39 -0.71 -3.14
C CYS A 6 -3.73 -0.95 -4.51
N ARG A 7 -3.93 -0.04 -5.46
CA ARG A 7 -3.16 0.03 -6.70
C ARG A 7 -2.49 1.39 -6.79
N SER A 8 -1.16 1.43 -6.95
CA SER A 8 -0.43 2.65 -7.24
C SER A 8 -0.39 2.85 -8.76
N MET A 9 -0.93 3.96 -9.26
CA MET A 9 -0.99 4.27 -10.69
C MET A 9 -0.20 5.54 -10.98
N ARG A 10 0.68 5.50 -11.99
CA ARG A 10 1.43 6.67 -12.43
C ARG A 10 0.55 7.56 -13.30
N TYR A 11 0.43 8.82 -12.91
CA TYR A 11 -0.17 9.89 -13.69
C TYR A 11 0.89 10.91 -14.11
N ASN A 12 0.54 11.81 -15.03
CA ASN A 12 1.40 12.81 -15.67
C ASN A 12 2.27 13.68 -14.73
N ARG A 13 2.05 13.62 -13.39
CA ARG A 13 2.83 14.34 -12.36
C ARG A 13 3.14 13.55 -11.06
N GLY A 14 2.89 12.24 -10.97
CA GLY A 14 3.18 11.47 -9.74
C GLY A 14 2.46 10.12 -9.66
N PHE A 15 2.57 9.42 -8.53
CA PHE A 15 1.81 8.20 -8.27
C PHE A 15 0.57 8.50 -7.42
N GLN A 16 -0.53 7.81 -7.71
CA GLN A 16 -1.77 7.89 -6.94
C GLN A 16 -2.13 6.50 -6.41
N CYS A 17 -2.31 6.35 -5.09
CA CYS A 17 -2.83 5.12 -4.49
C CYS A 17 -4.36 5.10 -4.61
N LEU A 18 -4.86 4.15 -5.40
CA LEU A 18 -6.27 3.84 -5.59
C LEU A 18 -6.66 2.71 -4.65
N VAL A 19 -7.57 2.99 -3.74
CA VAL A 19 -8.05 2.07 -2.72
C VAL A 19 -9.37 1.46 -3.21
N GLY A 20 -9.48 0.13 -3.23
CA GLY A 20 -10.73 -0.55 -3.59
C GLY A 20 -11.82 -0.42 -2.52
N ASP A 21 -13.02 -0.94 -2.81
CA ASP A 21 -14.17 -0.87 -1.89
C ASP A 21 -13.92 -1.59 -0.56
N GLN A 22 -13.37 -2.81 -0.58
CA GLN A 22 -13.09 -3.56 0.65
C GLN A 22 -12.21 -2.77 1.65
N PRO A 23 -11.05 -2.21 1.26
CA PRO A 23 -10.30 -1.34 2.16
C PRO A 23 -10.97 0.01 2.48
N ARG A 24 -11.84 0.52 1.61
CA ARG A 24 -12.63 1.73 1.91
C ARG A 24 -13.67 1.48 3.00
N GLU A 25 -14.38 0.36 2.95
CA GLU A 25 -15.31 -0.09 3.99
C GLU A 25 -14.57 -0.36 5.29
N PHE A 26 -13.42 -1.03 5.22
CA PHE A 26 -12.56 -1.21 6.39
C PHE A 26 -12.13 0.13 7.01
N LEU A 27 -11.71 1.10 6.19
CA LEU A 27 -11.33 2.43 6.68
C LEU A 27 -12.53 3.25 7.18
N ALA A 28 -13.76 2.91 6.79
CA ALA A 28 -14.97 3.54 7.31
C ALA A 28 -15.36 2.99 8.69
N ASP A 29 -15.10 1.71 8.94
CA ASP A 29 -15.36 1.04 10.22
C ASP A 29 -14.19 1.18 11.22
N ALA A 30 -12.97 1.40 10.72
CA ALA A 30 -11.77 1.55 11.54
C ALA A 30 -11.80 2.82 12.41
N ASP A 31 -11.23 2.70 13.60
CA ASP A 31 -11.02 3.84 14.51
C ASP A 31 -10.13 4.93 13.89
N ASP A 32 -10.30 6.18 14.34
CA ASP A 32 -9.56 7.35 13.83
C ASP A 32 -8.04 7.15 13.79
N LYS A 33 -7.48 6.46 14.78
CA LYS A 33 -6.04 6.21 14.87
C LYS A 33 -5.61 5.22 13.79
N THR A 34 -6.30 4.09 13.66
CA THR A 34 -6.05 3.12 12.58
C THR A 34 -6.19 3.78 11.21
N ASN A 35 -7.28 4.53 10.99
CA ASN A 35 -7.53 5.23 9.74
C ASN A 35 -6.39 6.20 9.40
N ARG A 36 -5.94 6.99 10.37
CA ARG A 36 -4.80 7.90 10.22
C ARG A 36 -3.52 7.14 9.87
N ILE A 37 -3.18 6.09 10.61
CA ILE A 37 -1.94 5.31 10.40
C ILE A 37 -1.93 4.68 9.00
N VAL A 38 -3.04 4.06 8.59
CA VAL A 38 -3.14 3.43 7.26
C VAL A 38 -3.00 4.48 6.17
N ARG A 39 -3.73 5.60 6.25
CA ARG A 39 -3.63 6.67 5.25
C ARG A 39 -2.24 7.27 5.16
N ASP A 40 -1.55 7.46 6.29
CA ASP A 40 -0.20 8.03 6.31
C ASP A 40 0.80 7.09 5.61
N ASN A 41 0.69 5.78 5.86
CA ASN A 41 1.49 4.76 5.18
C ASN A 41 1.16 4.68 3.68
N LEU A 42 -0.12 4.71 3.30
CA LEU A 42 -0.53 4.70 1.89
C LEU A 42 -0.08 5.95 1.14
N LYS A 43 -0.02 7.12 1.79
CA LYS A 43 0.53 8.34 1.19
C LYS A 43 2.01 8.21 0.85
N GLN A 44 2.79 7.46 1.62
CA GLN A 44 4.19 7.19 1.29
C GLN A 44 4.31 6.43 -0.03
N LEU A 45 3.35 5.57 -0.37
CA LEU A 45 3.31 4.88 -1.67
C LEU A 45 3.01 5.81 -2.85
N ALA A 46 2.41 6.98 -2.61
CA ALA A 46 2.20 7.98 -3.66
C ALA A 46 3.48 8.76 -4.00
N ASP A 47 4.42 8.83 -3.05
CA ASP A 47 5.72 9.49 -3.23
C ASP A 47 6.79 8.49 -3.73
N ASP A 48 6.91 7.35 -3.03
CA ASP A 48 7.88 6.28 -3.31
C ASP A 48 7.23 4.89 -3.21
N PRO A 49 6.58 4.41 -4.29
CA PRO A 49 5.92 3.11 -4.27
C PRO A 49 6.89 1.92 -4.29
N TYR A 50 8.14 2.10 -4.72
CA TYR A 50 9.07 0.98 -4.89
C TYR A 50 9.71 0.57 -3.55
N PRO A 51 9.88 -0.75 -3.28
CA PRO A 51 10.64 -1.19 -2.12
C PRO A 51 12.11 -0.79 -2.32
N ARG A 52 12.68 -0.02 -1.38
CA ARG A 52 14.11 0.35 -1.43
C ARG A 52 14.99 -0.78 -0.88
N PRO A 53 15.80 -1.46 -1.70
CA PRO A 53 16.71 -2.50 -1.22
C PRO A 53 17.76 -1.86 -0.28
N GLY A 54 17.96 -2.45 0.90
CA GLY A 54 19.01 -2.04 1.85
C GLY A 54 18.69 -0.85 2.76
N SER A 55 17.50 -0.23 2.63
CA SER A 55 16.99 0.66 3.68
C SER A 55 16.31 -0.21 4.73
N GLY A 56 16.77 -0.20 5.99
CA GLY A 56 16.17 -0.94 7.11
C GLY A 56 14.72 -0.56 7.48
N GLY A 57 13.95 0.03 6.55
CA GLY A 57 12.50 0.22 6.65
C GLY A 57 11.79 -1.06 6.22
N GLY A 58 11.86 -2.07 7.09
CA GLY A 58 11.48 -3.47 6.87
C GLY A 58 9.99 -3.76 6.66
N ASP A 59 9.22 -2.81 6.13
CA ASP A 59 7.78 -2.96 5.98
C ASP A 59 7.36 -3.23 4.53
N ARG A 60 8.23 -3.07 3.53
CA ARG A 60 7.87 -3.28 2.11
C ARG A 60 8.59 -4.50 1.54
N GLU A 61 7.82 -5.45 1.00
CA GLU A 61 8.38 -6.66 0.40
C GLU A 61 7.78 -6.94 -0.98
N LYS A 62 8.63 -7.37 -1.93
CA LYS A 62 8.22 -7.71 -3.29
C LYS A 62 7.74 -9.16 -3.34
N LEU A 63 6.50 -9.37 -3.76
CA LEU A 63 5.90 -10.67 -4.03
C LEU A 63 5.77 -10.87 -5.55
N PRO A 64 6.60 -11.74 -6.15
CA PRO A 64 6.36 -12.16 -7.53
C PRO A 64 5.15 -13.11 -7.54
N VAL A 65 4.03 -12.66 -8.11
CA VAL A 65 2.82 -13.48 -8.26
C VAL A 65 2.54 -13.65 -9.75
N ASP A 66 2.72 -14.86 -10.27
CA ASP A 66 2.32 -15.26 -11.63
C ASP A 66 2.81 -14.29 -12.74
N GLY A 67 4.07 -13.86 -12.64
CA GLY A 67 4.68 -12.91 -13.59
C GLY A 67 4.25 -11.45 -13.42
N ARG A 68 3.47 -11.12 -12.38
CA ARG A 68 3.08 -9.76 -12.00
C ARG A 68 3.89 -9.27 -10.80
N GLU A 69 4.25 -7.99 -10.84
CA GLU A 69 4.94 -7.33 -9.74
C GLU A 69 3.92 -6.89 -8.69
N MET A 70 3.81 -7.69 -7.62
CA MET A 70 3.01 -7.37 -6.45
C MET A 70 3.93 -7.03 -5.29
N TYR A 71 3.43 -6.20 -4.38
CA TYR A 71 4.17 -5.72 -3.24
C TYR A 71 3.27 -5.83 -2.00
N ARG A 72 3.87 -6.13 -0.86
CA ARG A 72 3.23 -5.99 0.44
C ARG A 72 3.85 -4.82 1.19
N LEU A 73 3.02 -4.12 1.94
CA LEU A 73 3.37 -3.13 2.93
C LEU A 73 2.79 -3.59 4.26
N HIS A 74 3.64 -3.88 5.23
CA HIS A 74 3.23 -4.13 6.60
C HIS A 74 2.92 -2.80 7.27
N ILE A 75 1.74 -2.68 7.88
CA ILE A 75 1.30 -1.46 8.56
C ILE A 75 1.08 -1.80 10.03
N GLY A 76 2.10 -1.54 10.84
CA GLY A 76 2.08 -1.88 12.27
C GLY A 76 2.04 -3.39 12.50
N ARG A 77 1.26 -3.86 13.49
CA ARG A 77 1.29 -5.25 13.97
C ARG A 77 0.13 -6.12 13.47
N GLY A 78 -0.88 -5.50 12.85
CA GLY A 78 -2.16 -6.14 12.55
C GLY A 78 -2.66 -5.95 11.12
N TYR A 79 -2.06 -5.04 10.36
CA TYR A 79 -2.53 -4.65 9.04
C TYR A 79 -1.47 -4.95 7.99
N THR A 80 -1.89 -5.48 6.86
CA THR A 80 -1.00 -5.70 5.72
C THR A 80 -1.70 -5.19 4.48
N ALA A 81 -1.09 -4.21 3.82
CA ALA A 81 -1.54 -3.71 2.55
C ALA A 81 -0.84 -4.46 1.42
N PHE A 82 -1.58 -4.87 0.42
CA PHE A 82 -1.04 -5.40 -0.83
C PHE A 82 -1.27 -4.39 -1.92
N TYR A 83 -0.23 -4.11 -2.69
CA TYR A 83 -0.33 -3.16 -3.78
C TYR A 83 0.44 -3.59 -5.02
N THR A 84 -0.04 -3.11 -6.16
CA THR A 84 0.63 -3.26 -7.45
C THR A 84 0.97 -1.88 -7.98
N ILE A 85 2.10 -1.77 -8.67
CA ILE A 85 2.54 -0.53 -9.31
C ILE A 85 2.21 -0.64 -10.80
N ASN A 86 1.33 0.24 -11.27
CA ASN A 86 0.99 0.37 -12.67
C ASN A 86 1.69 1.63 -13.23
N ASP A 87 2.82 1.41 -13.90
CA ASP A 87 3.62 2.45 -14.58
C ASP A 87 3.26 2.62 -16.08
N LYS A 88 2.30 1.84 -16.59
CA LYS A 88 1.95 1.79 -18.02
C LYS A 88 0.74 2.62 -18.38
#